data_AF-A0A382PIS4-F1
#
_entry.id   AF-A0A382PIS4-F1
#
_cell.length_a   1.000
_cell.length_b   1.000
_cell.length_c   1.000
_cell.angle_alpha   90.00
_cell.angle_beta   90.00
_cell.angle_gamma   90.00
#
_symmetry.space_group_name_H-M   'P 1'
#
loop_
_entity.id
_entity.type
_entity.pdbx_description
1 polymer ?
#
loop_
_entity_poly.entity_id
_entity_poly.type
_entity_poly.pdbx_seq_one_letter_code
_entity_poly.pdbx_strand_id
1 'polypeptide(L)'
;MVVSEGKIVEVGEYSELSAKFSSEDSIAHFKDSLIMPGFIDSHIHYPQYKVISSYGTSLLEWLNKYTFVEEQKFSDIDYATKVAELFLDELLKNGTTTAMTFCTSHKQSVDVFYSAAEKRNLRMIAGKVMMDRNAPDGLCDDIESSYADSKSLIEKWHNKGRLSYAVTPRFAPTSTEGQLIQAAKLLKEYPNTKSA
;
A
#
# COMPACT_ATOMS: atom_id res chain seq x y z
N MET A 1 -20.60 -12.37 16.10
CA MET A 1 -19.16 -12.57 15.78
C MET A 1 -18.36 -12.24 17.03
N VAL A 2 -17.51 -13.16 17.49
CA VAL A 2 -16.62 -12.96 18.62
C VAL A 2 -15.21 -12.72 18.10
N VAL A 3 -14.56 -11.67 18.61
CA VAL A 3 -13.21 -11.26 18.23
C VAL A 3 -12.34 -11.25 19.47
N SER A 4 -11.16 -11.87 19.37
CA SER A 4 -10.12 -11.82 20.40
C SER A 4 -8.79 -11.49 19.74
N GLU A 5 -8.03 -10.56 20.33
CA GLU A 5 -6.70 -10.15 19.84
C GLU A 5 -6.68 -9.79 18.33
N GLY A 6 -7.74 -9.13 17.86
CA GLY A 6 -7.88 -8.71 16.46
C GLY A 6 -8.16 -9.85 15.46
N LYS A 7 -8.50 -11.06 15.93
CA LYS A 7 -8.88 -12.21 15.11
C LYS A 7 -10.29 -12.67 15.45
N ILE A 8 -11.02 -13.11 14.43
CA ILE A 8 -12.33 -13.76 14.61
C ILE A 8 -12.08 -15.13 15.23
N VAL A 9 -12.72 -15.39 16.37
CA VAL A 9 -12.63 -16.70 17.06
C VAL A 9 -13.90 -17.53 16.91
N GLU A 10 -15.06 -16.90 16.75
CA GLU A 10 -16.33 -17.60 16.50
C GLU A 10 -17.31 -16.71 15.72
N VAL A 11 -18.08 -17.32 14.82
CA VAL A 11 -19.18 -16.68 14.09
C VAL A 11 -20.40 -17.58 14.21
N GLY A 12 -21.56 -17.00 14.51
CA GLY A 12 -22.79 -17.75 14.77
C GLY A 12 -23.93 -16.83 15.18
N GLU A 13 -25.07 -17.44 15.47
CA GLU A 13 -26.29 -16.77 15.91
C GLU A 13 -26.11 -16.10 17.28
N TYR A 14 -26.78 -14.97 17.48
CA TYR A 14 -26.65 -14.21 18.74
C TYR A 14 -27.01 -15.07 19.96
N SER A 15 -28.14 -15.79 19.92
CA SER A 15 -28.63 -16.59 21.05
C SER A 15 -27.67 -17.69 21.49
N GLU A 16 -26.86 -18.22 20.57
CA GLU A 16 -25.86 -19.24 20.88
C GLU A 16 -24.59 -18.62 21.46
N LEU A 17 -24.12 -17.53 20.85
CA LEU A 17 -22.88 -16.86 21.27
C LEU A 17 -23.06 -16.14 22.60
N SER A 18 -24.19 -15.47 22.83
CA SER A 18 -24.44 -14.73 24.08
C SER A 18 -24.52 -15.64 25.30
N ALA A 19 -24.91 -16.90 25.13
CA ALA A 19 -24.93 -17.89 26.21
C ALA A 19 -23.51 -18.40 26.57
N LYS A 20 -22.59 -18.44 25.59
CA LYS A 20 -21.21 -18.91 25.76
C LYS A 20 -20.25 -17.82 26.24
N PHE A 21 -20.44 -16.59 25.76
CA PHE A 21 -19.56 -15.45 26.00
C PHE A 21 -20.31 -14.41 26.83
N SER A 22 -20.22 -14.52 28.16
CA SER A 22 -21.11 -13.87 29.13
C SER A 22 -20.63 -12.50 29.64
N SER A 23 -20.13 -11.62 28.77
CA SER A 23 -19.82 -10.23 29.14
C SER A 23 -20.62 -9.23 28.32
N GLU A 24 -21.66 -8.63 28.91
CA GLU A 24 -22.49 -7.61 28.24
C GLU A 24 -21.68 -6.35 27.86
N ASP A 25 -20.62 -6.03 28.63
CA ASP A 25 -19.77 -4.84 28.42
C ASP A 25 -18.88 -4.90 27.16
N SER A 26 -18.87 -6.01 26.41
CA SER A 26 -18.05 -6.18 25.20
C SER A 26 -18.86 -6.34 23.90
N ILE A 27 -20.18 -6.15 23.95
CA ILE A 27 -21.06 -6.27 22.78
C ILE A 27 -21.19 -4.93 22.05
N ALA A 28 -20.65 -4.86 20.83
CA ALA A 28 -20.96 -3.77 19.89
C ALA A 28 -22.19 -4.14 19.04
N HIS A 29 -23.32 -3.45 19.27
CA HIS A 29 -24.57 -3.70 18.56
C HIS A 29 -24.79 -2.66 17.44
N PHE A 30 -24.71 -3.11 16.18
CA PHE A 30 -24.92 -2.29 15.00
C PHE A 30 -26.34 -2.47 14.45
N LYS A 31 -27.31 -1.77 15.04
CA LYS A 31 -28.71 -1.82 14.61
C LYS A 31 -28.86 -1.28 13.18
N ASP A 32 -29.79 -1.85 12.42
CA ASP A 32 -30.18 -1.39 11.07
C ASP A 32 -28.99 -1.28 10.10
N SER A 33 -27.96 -2.11 10.32
CA SER A 33 -26.69 -2.11 9.59
C SER A 33 -26.35 -3.51 9.08
N LEU A 34 -25.59 -3.57 7.98
CA LEU A 34 -24.97 -4.80 7.51
C LEU A 34 -23.48 -4.77 7.84
N ILE A 35 -22.99 -5.80 8.53
CA ILE A 35 -21.56 -5.99 8.79
C ILE A 35 -20.99 -6.84 7.65
N MET A 36 -19.99 -6.30 6.95
CA MET A 36 -19.30 -6.99 5.86
C MET A 36 -17.80 -7.08 6.14
N PRO A 37 -17.09 -8.04 5.54
CA PRO A 37 -15.63 -7.99 5.48
C PRO A 37 -15.17 -6.67 4.87
N GLY A 38 -14.06 -6.12 5.37
CA GLY A 38 -13.48 -4.92 4.77
C GLY A 38 -13.06 -5.18 3.32
N PHE A 39 -13.20 -4.16 2.47
CA PHE A 39 -12.89 -4.28 1.05
C PHE A 39 -11.39 -4.39 0.80
N ILE A 40 -11.07 -5.06 -0.31
CA ILE A 40 -9.69 -5.27 -0.79
C ILE A 40 -9.54 -4.53 -2.11
N ASP A 41 -8.68 -3.53 -2.13
CA ASP A 41 -8.28 -2.83 -3.35
C ASP A 41 -6.96 -3.42 -3.87
N SER A 42 -7.00 -4.08 -5.03
CA SER A 42 -5.84 -4.76 -5.59
C SER A 42 -4.91 -3.84 -6.39
N HIS A 43 -5.29 -2.60 -6.66
CA HIS A 43 -4.46 -1.69 -7.44
C HIS A 43 -4.86 -0.22 -7.24
N ILE A 44 -4.02 0.52 -6.52
CA ILE A 44 -4.22 1.96 -6.34
C ILE A 44 -2.89 2.71 -6.23
N HIS A 45 -2.86 4.00 -6.58
CA HIS A 45 -1.66 4.84 -6.50
C HIS A 45 -1.86 5.88 -5.40
N TYR A 46 -1.29 5.65 -4.22
CA TYR A 46 -1.40 6.61 -3.13
C TYR A 46 -0.82 8.00 -3.47
N PRO A 47 0.28 8.16 -4.25
CA PRO A 47 0.79 9.49 -4.54
C PRO A 47 -0.04 10.25 -5.56
N GLN A 48 -1.06 9.62 -6.14
CA GLN A 48 -1.96 10.25 -7.12
C GLN A 48 -3.26 10.77 -6.48
N TYR A 49 -3.42 10.63 -5.15
CA TYR A 49 -4.65 11.01 -4.45
C TYR A 49 -5.12 12.44 -4.76
N LYS A 50 -4.20 13.41 -4.92
CA LYS A 50 -4.58 14.80 -5.22
C LYS A 50 -4.89 15.08 -6.69
N VAL A 51 -4.70 14.13 -7.59
CA VAL A 51 -4.94 14.29 -9.03
C VAL A 51 -6.03 13.37 -9.59
N ILE A 52 -6.76 12.63 -8.72
CA ILE A 52 -7.78 11.65 -9.10
C ILE A 52 -8.92 12.21 -9.98
N SER A 53 -9.15 13.52 -9.96
CA SER A 53 -10.22 14.19 -10.71
C SER A 53 -9.69 15.19 -11.76
N SER A 54 -8.46 14.97 -12.25
CA SER A 54 -7.91 15.76 -13.35
C SER A 54 -8.68 15.54 -14.65
N TYR A 55 -8.56 16.45 -15.63
CA TYR A 55 -9.28 16.32 -16.90
C TYR A 55 -8.84 15.09 -17.68
N GLY A 56 -9.81 14.36 -18.25
CA GLY A 56 -9.56 13.16 -19.04
C GLY A 56 -8.70 13.43 -20.28
N THR A 57 -7.68 12.60 -20.48
CA THR A 57 -6.76 12.62 -21.62
C THR A 57 -6.35 11.16 -21.94
N SER A 58 -5.57 10.94 -23.01
CA SER A 58 -4.88 9.66 -23.19
C SER A 58 -3.96 9.33 -21.99
N LEU A 59 -3.63 8.05 -21.80
CA LEU A 59 -2.80 7.59 -20.67
C LEU A 59 -1.43 8.30 -20.61
N LEU A 60 -0.71 8.37 -21.73
CA LEU A 60 0.63 8.96 -21.75
C LEU A 60 0.62 10.47 -21.49
N GLU A 61 -0.37 11.17 -22.04
CA GLU A 61 -0.53 12.60 -21.76
C GLU A 61 -0.95 12.81 -20.29
N TRP A 62 -1.85 11.98 -19.74
CA TRP A 62 -2.22 12.04 -18.33
C TRP A 62 -1.00 11.86 -17.40
N LEU A 63 -0.15 10.87 -17.72
CA LEU A 63 1.07 10.61 -16.96
C LEU A 63 1.98 11.84 -16.92
N ASN A 64 2.26 12.43 -18.08
CA ASN A 64 3.14 13.59 -18.19
C ASN A 64 2.54 14.86 -17.60
N LYS A 65 1.23 15.07 -17.77
CA LYS A 65 0.54 16.31 -17.40
C LYS A 65 0.20 16.39 -15.91
N TYR A 66 -0.15 15.26 -15.29
CA TYR A 66 -0.65 15.25 -13.92
C TYR A 66 0.16 14.32 -13.02
N THR A 67 0.28 13.04 -13.40
CA THR A 67 0.84 12.01 -12.52
C THR A 67 2.30 12.29 -12.15
N PHE A 68 3.18 12.46 -13.13
CA PHE A 68 4.60 12.69 -12.87
C PHE A 68 4.86 14.04 -12.19
N VAL A 69 4.02 15.04 -12.45
CA VAL A 69 4.12 16.34 -11.76
C VAL A 69 3.79 16.20 -10.28
N GLU A 70 2.74 15.45 -9.94
CA GLU A 70 2.34 15.22 -8.55
C GLU A 70 3.33 14.30 -7.81
N GLU A 71 3.78 13.22 -8.45
CA GLU A 71 4.69 12.26 -7.84
C GLU A 71 6.06 12.87 -7.50
N GLN A 72 6.54 13.90 -8.23
CA GLN A 72 7.80 14.59 -7.92
C GLN A 72 7.80 15.28 -6.54
N LYS A 73 6.62 15.67 -6.03
CA LYS A 73 6.49 16.32 -4.72
C LYS A 73 6.81 15.37 -3.55
N PHE A 74 6.83 14.06 -3.79
CA PHE A 74 7.18 13.06 -2.78
C PHE A 74 8.68 12.98 -2.48
N SER A 75 9.49 13.77 -3.18
CA SER A 75 10.86 14.10 -2.74
C SER A 75 10.85 14.79 -1.37
N ASP A 76 9.80 15.55 -1.05
CA ASP A 76 9.57 16.16 0.26
C ASP A 76 8.87 15.17 1.22
N ILE A 77 9.52 14.88 2.34
CA ILE A 77 9.03 13.92 3.35
C ILE A 77 7.79 14.43 4.09
N ASP A 78 7.66 15.73 4.32
CA ASP A 78 6.49 16.30 5.02
C ASP A 78 5.26 16.22 4.11
N TYR A 79 5.47 16.49 2.82
CA TYR A 79 4.44 16.30 1.80
C TYR A 79 3.99 14.84 1.72
N ALA A 80 4.95 13.92 1.58
CA ALA A 80 4.69 12.50 1.47
C ALA A 80 3.94 11.96 2.71
N THR A 81 4.34 12.39 3.91
CA THR A 81 3.69 12.04 5.18
C THR A 81 2.23 12.51 5.19
N LYS A 82 1.99 13.79 4.86
CA LYS A 82 0.63 14.34 4.82
C LYS A 82 -0.27 13.58 3.85
N VAL A 83 0.22 13.22 2.67
CA VAL A 83 -0.58 12.49 1.69
C VAL A 83 -0.82 11.04 2.10
N ALA A 84 0.17 10.37 2.71
CA ALA A 84 0.01 9.00 3.21
C ALA A 84 -1.08 8.90 4.29
N GLU A 85 -1.09 9.83 5.24
CA GLU A 85 -2.11 9.89 6.29
C GLU A 85 -3.51 10.13 5.69
N LEU A 86 -3.65 11.14 4.82
CA LEU A 86 -4.93 11.43 4.14
C LEU A 86 -5.44 10.25 3.32
N PHE A 87 -4.55 9.59 2.58
CA PHE A 87 -4.91 8.45 1.73
C PHE A 87 -5.44 7.27 2.56
N LEU A 88 -4.75 6.92 3.66
CA LEU A 88 -5.18 5.81 4.52
C LEU A 88 -6.52 6.11 5.23
N ASP A 89 -6.74 7.36 5.65
CA ASP A 89 -8.01 7.77 6.24
C ASP A 89 -9.17 7.64 5.24
N GLU A 90 -8.95 8.00 3.98
CA GLU A 90 -9.96 7.87 2.94
C GLU A 90 -10.22 6.42 2.53
N LEU A 91 -9.21 5.54 2.52
CA LEU A 91 -9.45 4.10 2.34
C LEU A 91 -10.40 3.55 3.41
N LEU A 92 -10.12 3.85 4.68
CA LEU A 92 -10.93 3.36 5.81
C LEU A 92 -12.35 3.93 5.77
N LYS A 93 -12.50 5.22 5.46
CA LYS A 93 -13.79 5.88 5.31
C LYS A 93 -14.66 5.27 4.20
N ASN A 94 -14.03 4.70 3.17
CA ASN A 94 -14.72 4.00 2.07
C ASN A 94 -14.79 2.47 2.28
N GLY A 95 -14.41 1.96 3.45
CA GLY A 95 -14.51 0.55 3.81
C GLY A 95 -13.37 -0.35 3.31
N THR A 96 -12.35 0.22 2.64
CA THR A 96 -11.15 -0.52 2.23
C THR A 96 -10.21 -0.70 3.41
N THR A 97 -9.99 -1.95 3.82
CA THR A 97 -9.12 -2.30 4.96
C THR A 97 -7.80 -2.94 4.54
N THR A 98 -7.71 -3.35 3.27
CA THR A 98 -6.49 -3.87 2.65
C THR A 98 -6.33 -3.30 1.25
N ALA A 99 -5.12 -2.82 0.94
CA ALA A 99 -4.80 -2.37 -0.41
C ALA A 99 -3.42 -2.83 -0.87
N MET A 100 -3.27 -3.05 -2.18
CA MET A 100 -1.97 -3.03 -2.86
C MET A 100 -1.80 -1.67 -3.52
N THR A 101 -0.82 -0.89 -3.06
CA THR A 101 -0.58 0.46 -3.57
C THR A 101 0.81 0.68 -4.13
N PHE A 102 0.86 1.46 -5.21
CA PHE A 102 2.08 2.01 -5.76
C PHE A 102 2.48 3.25 -4.97
N CYS A 103 3.75 3.31 -4.56
CA CYS A 103 4.36 4.52 -4.00
C CYS A 103 4.96 5.37 -5.14
N THR A 104 5.99 6.18 -4.86
CA THR A 104 6.79 6.84 -5.90
C THR A 104 8.15 6.15 -6.06
N SER A 105 8.98 6.66 -6.96
CA SER A 105 10.38 6.25 -7.08
C SER A 105 11.25 6.76 -5.92
N HIS A 106 10.78 7.70 -5.11
CA HIS A 106 11.49 8.13 -3.91
C HIS A 106 11.34 7.11 -2.79
N LYS A 107 12.47 6.63 -2.24
CA LYS A 107 12.49 5.67 -1.13
C LYS A 107 11.65 6.13 0.07
N GLN A 108 11.75 7.41 0.46
CA GLN A 108 11.02 7.94 1.62
C GLN A 108 9.51 7.84 1.48
N SER A 109 8.97 7.84 0.25
CA SER A 109 7.54 7.70 0.01
C SER A 109 7.01 6.33 0.51
N VAL A 110 7.85 5.30 0.52
CA VAL A 110 7.49 3.98 1.04
C VAL A 110 7.59 3.94 2.56
N ASP A 111 8.64 4.55 3.12
CA ASP A 111 8.86 4.63 4.56
C ASP A 111 7.71 5.33 5.30
N VAL A 112 7.26 6.48 4.79
CA VAL A 112 6.16 7.23 5.41
C VAL A 112 4.83 6.48 5.29
N PHE A 113 4.57 5.85 4.13
CA PHE A 113 3.35 5.06 3.93
C PHE A 113 3.28 3.88 4.90
N TYR A 114 4.36 3.11 5.02
CA TYR A 114 4.38 1.97 5.94
C TYR A 114 4.34 2.38 7.40
N SER A 115 4.99 3.47 7.79
CA SER A 115 4.91 3.99 9.17
C SER A 115 3.47 4.36 9.53
N ALA A 116 2.75 5.02 8.61
CA ALA A 116 1.36 5.40 8.80
C ALA A 116 0.41 4.18 8.83
N ALA A 117 0.66 3.16 8.01
CA ALA A 117 -0.11 1.92 7.98
C ALA A 117 0.14 1.04 9.21
N GLU A 118 1.39 0.94 9.67
CA GLU A 118 1.79 0.20 10.88
C GLU A 118 1.12 0.79 12.13
N LYS A 119 1.12 2.11 12.27
CA LYS A 119 0.45 2.81 13.39
C LYS A 119 -1.04 2.45 13.51
N ARG A 120 -1.69 2.19 12.37
CA ARG A 120 -3.11 1.78 12.28
C ARG A 120 -3.30 0.25 12.30
N ASN A 121 -2.22 -0.52 12.39
CA ASN A 121 -2.20 -1.99 12.29
C ASN A 121 -2.95 -2.52 11.04
N LEU A 122 -2.79 -1.84 9.91
CA LEU A 122 -3.46 -2.21 8.65
C LEU A 122 -2.69 -3.30 7.91
N ARG A 123 -3.43 -4.11 7.13
CA ARG A 123 -2.82 -5.01 6.14
C ARG A 123 -2.59 -4.21 4.86
N MET A 124 -1.35 -3.88 4.55
CA MET A 124 -1.03 -3.11 3.34
C MET A 124 0.11 -3.77 2.56
N ILE A 125 -0.02 -3.71 1.24
CA ILE A 125 1.01 -4.15 0.30
C ILE A 125 1.48 -2.93 -0.49
N ALA A 126 2.77 -2.64 -0.46
CA ALA A 126 3.32 -1.49 -1.18
C ALA A 126 4.76 -1.70 -1.61
N GLY A 127 5.23 -0.89 -2.54
CA GLY A 127 6.61 -0.95 -3.02
C GLY A 127 7.06 0.37 -3.60
N LYS A 128 8.37 0.61 -3.53
CA LYS A 128 9.00 1.69 -4.28
C LYS A 128 8.79 1.41 -5.76
N VAL A 129 8.36 2.43 -6.50
CA VAL A 129 8.25 2.32 -7.95
C VAL A 129 9.65 2.33 -8.57
N MET A 130 9.90 1.39 -9.48
CA MET A 130 11.13 1.32 -10.27
C MET A 130 10.86 1.91 -11.66
N MET A 131 11.63 2.93 -12.06
CA MET A 131 11.55 3.55 -13.38
C MET A 131 12.82 4.33 -13.71
N ASP A 132 13.61 3.86 -14.68
CA ASP A 132 14.91 4.44 -15.05
C ASP A 132 14.94 5.06 -16.47
N ARG A 133 13.79 5.14 -17.14
CA ARG A 133 13.68 5.82 -18.44
C ARG A 133 12.27 6.37 -18.70
N ASN A 134 12.16 7.23 -19.71
CA ASN A 134 10.87 7.72 -20.25
C ASN A 134 9.95 8.36 -19.19
N ALA A 135 10.55 8.97 -18.17
CA ALA A 135 9.91 9.78 -17.14
C ALA A 135 10.80 11.01 -16.85
N PRO A 136 10.30 12.04 -16.15
CA PRO A 136 11.12 13.17 -15.76
C PRO A 136 12.31 12.76 -14.88
N ASP A 137 13.44 13.46 -15.01
CA ASP A 137 14.68 13.17 -14.27
C ASP A 137 14.48 13.06 -12.76
N GLY A 138 13.62 13.91 -12.18
CA GLY A 138 13.30 13.89 -10.75
C GLY A 138 12.52 12.64 -10.29
N LEU A 139 12.05 11.80 -11.20
CA LEU A 139 11.41 10.51 -10.91
C LEU A 139 12.22 9.32 -11.42
N CYS A 140 13.19 9.54 -12.31
CA CYS A 140 14.04 8.46 -12.78
C CYS A 140 15.03 8.05 -11.70
N ASP A 141 14.96 6.78 -11.29
CA ASP A 141 16.06 6.15 -10.58
C ASP A 141 17.06 5.55 -11.57
N ASP A 142 18.08 4.86 -11.06
CA ASP A 142 19.00 4.08 -11.88
C ASP A 142 18.97 2.60 -11.46
N ILE A 143 19.61 1.73 -12.23
CA ILE A 143 19.58 0.28 -12.02
C ILE A 143 20.11 -0.10 -10.63
N GLU A 144 21.17 0.55 -10.16
CA GLU A 144 21.84 0.22 -8.89
C GLU A 144 21.03 0.75 -7.70
N SER A 145 20.63 2.02 -7.75
CA SER A 145 19.83 2.66 -6.70
C SER A 145 18.45 2.04 -6.57
N SER A 146 17.81 1.68 -7.70
CA SER A 146 16.51 1.00 -7.70
C SER A 146 16.56 -0.34 -6.97
N TYR A 147 17.62 -1.13 -7.21
CA TYR A 147 17.85 -2.39 -6.50
C TYR A 147 18.15 -2.16 -5.02
N ALA A 148 19.12 -1.29 -4.72
CA ALA A 148 19.58 -1.05 -3.35
C ALA A 148 18.48 -0.51 -2.44
N ASP A 149 17.70 0.45 -2.93
CA ASP A 149 16.58 1.02 -2.18
C ASP A 149 15.47 0.00 -1.96
N SER A 150 15.08 -0.73 -3.01
CA SER A 150 14.05 -1.75 -2.92
C SER A 150 14.45 -2.86 -1.94
N LYS A 151 15.71 -3.32 -2.01
CA LYS A 151 16.27 -4.29 -1.06
C LYS A 151 16.17 -3.79 0.39
N SER A 152 16.65 -2.57 0.64
CA SER A 152 16.62 -1.95 1.96
C SER A 152 15.19 -1.80 2.49
N LEU A 153 14.21 -1.50 1.63
CA LEU A 153 12.80 -1.39 2.01
C LEU A 153 12.16 -2.77 2.26
N ILE A 154 12.51 -3.80 1.49
CA ILE A 154 12.08 -5.19 1.74
C ILE A 154 12.55 -5.62 3.13
N GLU A 155 13.85 -5.47 3.41
CA GLU A 155 14.46 -5.87 4.70
C GLU A 155 13.84 -5.12 5.89
N LYS A 156 13.43 -3.86 5.69
CA LYS A 156 12.84 -3.04 6.75
C LYS A 156 11.35 -3.31 6.99
N TRP A 157 10.57 -3.55 5.94
CA TRP A 157 9.09 -3.50 6.02
C TRP A 157 8.38 -4.79 5.64
N HIS A 158 8.98 -5.66 4.83
CA HIS A 158 8.32 -6.90 4.42
C HIS A 158 8.11 -7.80 5.64
N ASN A 159 6.88 -8.29 5.83
CA ASN A 159 6.46 -9.10 6.99
C ASN A 159 6.63 -8.40 8.34
N LYS A 160 6.78 -7.07 8.37
CA LYS A 160 6.70 -6.29 9.61
C LYS A 160 5.23 -6.14 9.99
N GLY A 161 4.80 -6.81 11.06
CA GLY A 161 3.40 -6.85 11.47
C GLY A 161 2.50 -7.40 10.35
N ARG A 162 1.61 -6.56 9.81
CA ARG A 162 0.68 -6.93 8.73
C ARG A 162 1.08 -6.36 7.36
N LEU A 163 2.31 -5.87 7.22
CA LEU A 163 2.79 -5.22 6.01
C LEU A 163 3.49 -6.22 5.08
N SER A 164 3.38 -6.01 3.77
CA SER A 164 4.08 -6.85 2.77
C SER A 164 4.66 -5.99 1.66
N TYR A 165 5.96 -6.10 1.41
CA TYR A 165 6.59 -5.42 0.28
C TYR A 165 6.25 -6.07 -1.08
N ALA A 166 6.04 -5.26 -2.11
CA ALA A 166 5.91 -5.69 -3.50
C ALA A 166 7.03 -5.09 -4.38
N VAL A 167 7.71 -5.92 -5.17
CA VAL A 167 8.65 -5.43 -6.19
C VAL A 167 7.84 -4.77 -7.31
N THR A 168 8.03 -3.47 -7.53
CA THR A 168 7.06 -2.64 -8.26
C THR A 168 7.70 -1.87 -9.42
N PRO A 169 8.16 -2.53 -10.51
CA PRO A 169 8.44 -1.82 -11.75
C PRO A 169 7.16 -1.17 -12.26
N ARG A 170 7.20 0.12 -12.62
CA ARG A 170 5.98 0.87 -12.97
C ARG A 170 5.23 0.22 -14.12
N PHE A 171 5.94 0.03 -15.23
CA PHE A 171 5.56 -0.72 -16.42
C PHE A 171 6.77 -0.80 -17.37
N ALA A 172 6.74 -1.72 -18.35
CA ALA A 172 7.87 -1.99 -19.24
C ALA A 172 8.44 -0.74 -19.99
N PRO A 173 7.61 0.18 -20.52
CA PRO A 173 8.16 1.39 -21.14
C PRO A 173 9.05 2.26 -20.26
N THR A 174 8.87 2.31 -18.94
CA THR A 174 9.70 3.13 -18.03
C THR A 174 10.84 2.36 -17.38
N SER A 175 11.01 1.07 -17.69
CA SER A 175 12.06 0.23 -17.11
C SER A 175 12.94 -0.36 -18.20
N THR A 176 14.25 -0.15 -18.11
CA THR A 176 15.22 -0.84 -18.97
C THR A 176 15.25 -2.33 -18.67
N GLU A 177 15.81 -3.11 -19.59
CA GLU A 177 16.06 -4.55 -19.35
C GLU A 177 16.92 -4.76 -18.10
N GLY A 178 17.94 -3.94 -17.89
CA GLY A 178 18.81 -4.01 -16.71
C GLY A 178 18.03 -3.82 -15.40
N GLN A 179 17.11 -2.85 -15.35
CA GLN A 179 16.25 -2.65 -14.19
C GLN A 179 15.28 -3.83 -13.97
N LEU A 180 14.69 -4.39 -15.02
CA LEU A 180 13.81 -5.56 -14.92
C LEU A 180 14.57 -6.82 -14.46
N ILE A 181 15.84 -6.98 -14.83
CA ILE A 181 16.71 -8.04 -14.30
C ILE A 181 16.91 -7.86 -12.80
N GLN A 182 17.12 -6.63 -12.31
CA GLN A 182 17.22 -6.38 -10.86
C GLN A 182 15.91 -6.66 -10.13
N ALA A 183 14.77 -6.31 -10.72
CA ALA A 183 13.46 -6.64 -10.16
C ALA A 183 13.29 -8.18 -10.03
N ALA A 184 13.64 -8.93 -11.07
CA ALA A 184 13.63 -10.39 -11.04
C ALA A 184 14.60 -10.97 -10.00
N LYS A 185 15.78 -10.34 -9.83
CA LYS A 185 16.76 -10.71 -8.80
C LYS A 185 16.17 -10.53 -7.39
N LEU A 186 15.52 -9.41 -7.10
CA LEU A 186 14.85 -9.17 -5.81
C LEU A 186 13.82 -10.26 -5.50
N LEU A 187 12.98 -10.64 -6.47
CA LEU A 187 11.99 -11.71 -6.27
C LEU A 187 12.61 -13.08 -6.00
N LYS A 188 13.81 -13.35 -6.55
CA LYS A 188 14.56 -14.60 -6.28
C LYS A 188 15.25 -14.58 -4.93
N GLU A 189 15.80 -13.44 -4.51
CA GLU A 189 16.49 -13.28 -3.22
C GLU A 189 15.51 -13.25 -2.03
N TYR A 190 14.31 -12.70 -2.25
CA TYR A 190 13.26 -12.58 -1.25
C TYR A 190 12.00 -13.34 -1.72
N PRO A 191 12.06 -14.68 -1.85
CA PRO A 191 10.88 -15.44 -2.16
C PRO A 191 9.87 -15.32 -1.02
N ASN A 192 8.58 -15.23 -1.34
CA ASN A 192 7.52 -15.18 -0.34
C ASN A 192 7.28 -16.56 0.29
N THR A 193 8.34 -17.14 0.87
CA THR A 193 8.24 -18.34 1.70
C THR A 193 7.76 -17.88 3.06
N LYS A 194 6.51 -18.23 3.41
CA LYS A 194 6.05 -18.13 4.79
C LYS A 194 7.04 -18.90 5.66
N SER A 195 7.85 -18.21 6.47
CA SER A 195 8.34 -18.82 7.70
C SER A 195 7.09 -19.13 8.53
N ALA A 196 6.85 -20.43 8.72
CA ALA A 196 5.74 -20.98 9.49
C ALA A 196 5.72 -20.45 10.92
#